data_AF-A0A945HSI2-F1
#
_entry.id   AF-A0A945HSI2-F1
#
_cell.length_a   1.000
_cell.length_b   1.000
_cell.length_c   1.000
_cell.angle_alpha   90.00
_cell.angle_beta   90.00
_cell.angle_gamma   90.00
#
_symmetry.space_group_name_H-M   'P 1'
#
loop_
_entity.id
_entity.type
_entity.pdbx_description
1 polymer ?
#
loop_
_entity_poly.entity_id
_entity_poly.type
_entity_poly.pdbx_seq_one_letter_code
_entity_poly.pdbx_strand_id
1 'polypeptide(L)'
;MIQKIFDGGLWLGVMFLLEPFSILFSIVLCIAILAYQKITINTIISPFIGFVTPLIIYFTYLLWNNSPEKFNDLFDFISAHKLFIYRENYTLWIFGVFLFLTLLSILLKSPKALSINDYFKKSWIILIINSLIAVVFALLVNEKNGSEIIFFLIPGCIIIANGFEVVKKRILKNILFGLLLLGTIVTLYFL
;
A
#
# COMPACT_ATOMS: atom_id res chain seq x y z
N MET A 1 -21.08 -8.72 -2.58
CA MET A 1 -19.84 -9.12 -1.86
C MET A 1 -18.78 -9.61 -2.83
N ILE A 2 -19.07 -10.61 -3.67
CA ILE A 2 -18.18 -11.11 -4.73
C ILE A 2 -17.65 -9.98 -5.63
N GLN A 3 -18.53 -9.05 -6.02
CA GLN A 3 -18.16 -7.86 -6.80
C GLN A 3 -16.99 -7.08 -6.15
N LYS A 4 -16.98 -6.87 -4.84
CA LYS A 4 -15.88 -6.14 -4.16
C LYS A 4 -14.54 -6.88 -4.23
N ILE A 5 -14.57 -8.21 -4.27
CA ILE A 5 -13.36 -9.03 -4.40
C ILE A 5 -12.83 -8.95 -5.83
N PHE A 6 -13.74 -9.04 -6.80
CA PHE A 6 -13.43 -8.83 -8.20
C PHE A 6 -12.84 -7.44 -8.43
N ASP A 7 -13.49 -6.39 -7.92
CA ASP A 7 -13.01 -5.00 -8.01
C ASP A 7 -11.62 -4.86 -7.40
N GLY A 8 -11.37 -5.51 -6.25
CA GLY A 8 -10.03 -5.53 -5.64
C GLY A 8 -8.96 -6.16 -6.54
N GLY A 9 -9.29 -7.28 -7.19
CA GLY A 9 -8.42 -7.91 -8.18
C GLY A 9 -8.20 -7.05 -9.42
N LEU A 10 -9.28 -6.41 -9.91
CA LEU A 10 -9.24 -5.50 -11.06
C LEU A 10 -8.31 -4.32 -10.81
N TRP A 11 -8.46 -3.64 -9.67
CA TRP A 11 -7.57 -2.53 -9.31
C TRP A 11 -6.12 -3.00 -9.15
N LEU A 12 -5.89 -4.19 -8.60
CA LEU A 12 -4.54 -4.76 -8.54
C LEU A 12 -3.96 -5.03 -9.94
N GLY A 13 -4.78 -5.48 -10.89
CA GLY A 13 -4.38 -5.66 -12.29
C GLY A 13 -4.05 -4.33 -12.98
N VAL A 14 -4.82 -3.28 -12.72
CA VAL A 14 -4.50 -1.93 -13.22
C VAL A 14 -3.19 -1.42 -12.63
N MET A 15 -2.96 -1.60 -11.33
CA MET A 15 -1.69 -1.21 -10.69
C MET A 15 -0.51 -2.00 -11.25
N PHE A 16 -0.68 -3.29 -11.55
CA PHE A 16 0.37 -4.12 -12.13
C PHE A 16 0.81 -3.65 -13.51
N LEU A 17 -0.13 -3.16 -14.34
CA LEU A 17 0.19 -2.56 -15.63
C LEU A 17 1.02 -1.28 -15.51
N LEU A 18 0.84 -0.53 -14.42
CA LEU A 18 1.56 0.73 -14.18
C LEU A 18 2.94 0.46 -13.55
N GLU A 19 3.00 -0.43 -12.57
CA GLU A 19 4.21 -0.80 -11.84
C GLU A 19 4.16 -2.30 -11.51
N PRO A 20 4.91 -3.17 -12.22
CA PRO A 20 4.81 -4.61 -12.08
C PRO A 20 5.07 -5.16 -10.67
N PHE A 21 5.92 -4.49 -9.88
CA PHE A 21 6.18 -4.89 -8.49
C PHE A 21 4.95 -4.77 -7.58
N SER A 22 3.90 -4.05 -8.00
CA SER A 22 2.66 -3.95 -7.24
C SER A 22 1.92 -5.29 -7.09
N ILE A 23 2.33 -6.34 -7.83
CA ILE A 23 1.85 -7.72 -7.63
C ILE A 23 2.04 -8.20 -6.18
N LEU A 24 2.99 -7.64 -5.42
CA LEU A 24 3.18 -7.92 -4.00
C LEU A 24 1.92 -7.68 -3.16
N PHE A 25 1.08 -6.71 -3.54
CA PHE A 25 -0.18 -6.42 -2.85
C PHE A 25 -1.23 -7.53 -3.02
N SER A 26 -1.01 -8.51 -3.90
CA SER A 26 -1.85 -9.71 -4.01
C SER A 26 -1.87 -10.49 -2.70
N ILE A 27 -0.77 -10.48 -1.94
CA ILE A 27 -0.66 -11.09 -0.61
C ILE A 27 -1.66 -10.43 0.35
N VAL A 28 -1.75 -9.10 0.35
CA VAL A 28 -2.72 -8.35 1.18
C VAL A 28 -4.14 -8.75 0.82
N LEU A 29 -4.44 -8.81 -0.48
CA LEU A 29 -5.76 -9.18 -0.97
C LEU A 29 -6.15 -10.61 -0.58
N CYS A 30 -5.24 -11.57 -0.69
CA CYS A 30 -5.45 -12.95 -0.24
C CYS A 30 -5.72 -13.02 1.27
N ILE A 31 -4.92 -12.34 2.08
CA ILE A 31 -5.10 -12.31 3.55
C ILE A 31 -6.44 -11.66 3.92
N ALA A 32 -6.84 -10.59 3.23
CA ALA A 32 -8.11 -9.93 3.46
C ALA A 32 -9.32 -10.84 3.17
N ILE A 33 -9.26 -11.63 2.09
CA ILE A 33 -10.31 -12.61 1.76
C ILE A 33 -10.39 -13.67 2.87
N LEU A 34 -9.24 -14.23 3.28
CA LEU A 34 -9.19 -15.24 4.34
C LEU A 34 -9.70 -14.71 5.68
N ALA A 35 -9.45 -13.44 6.00
CA ALA A 35 -9.86 -12.86 7.27
C ALA A 35 -11.38 -12.57 7.37
N TYR A 36 -12.01 -12.20 6.25
CA TYR A 36 -13.39 -11.71 6.23
C TYR A 36 -14.41 -12.60 5.54
N GLN A 37 -13.98 -13.56 4.73
CA GLN A 37 -14.88 -14.34 3.90
C GLN A 37 -14.77 -15.83 4.16
N LYS A 38 -15.88 -16.53 3.89
CA LYS A 38 -15.89 -17.99 3.84
C LYS A 38 -15.19 -18.42 2.56
N ILE A 39 -14.24 -19.33 2.71
CA ILE A 39 -13.48 -19.87 1.58
C ILE A 39 -14.43 -20.72 0.72
N THR A 40 -14.73 -20.20 -0.47
CA THR A 40 -15.48 -20.90 -1.52
C THR A 40 -14.73 -20.73 -2.84
N ILE A 41 -15.02 -21.60 -3.81
CA ILE A 41 -14.42 -21.53 -5.16
C ILE A 41 -14.61 -20.12 -5.75
N ASN A 42 -15.82 -19.58 -5.65
CA ASN A 42 -16.15 -18.26 -6.20
C ASN A 42 -15.30 -17.15 -5.55
N THR A 43 -15.09 -17.19 -4.23
CA THR A 43 -14.31 -16.16 -3.54
C THR A 43 -12.81 -16.20 -3.86
N ILE A 44 -12.27 -17.37 -4.20
CA ILE A 44 -10.86 -17.53 -4.60
C ILE A 44 -10.65 -17.12 -6.06
N ILE A 45 -11.57 -17.50 -6.94
CA ILE A 45 -11.45 -17.25 -8.38
C ILE A 45 -11.74 -15.79 -8.74
N SER A 46 -12.71 -15.14 -8.08
CA SER A 46 -13.11 -13.76 -8.39
C SER A 46 -11.97 -12.74 -8.47
N PRO A 47 -11.01 -12.66 -7.51
CA PRO A 47 -9.92 -11.70 -7.61
C PRO A 47 -8.93 -12.05 -8.73
N PHE A 48 -8.75 -13.34 -9.04
CA PHE A 48 -7.90 -13.77 -10.14
C PHE A 48 -8.49 -13.34 -11.49
N ILE A 49 -9.79 -13.55 -11.70
CA ILE A 49 -10.48 -13.05 -12.90
C ILE A 49 -10.35 -11.52 -12.96
N GLY A 50 -10.61 -10.82 -11.84
CA GLY A 50 -10.43 -9.37 -11.74
C GLY A 50 -9.05 -8.93 -12.21
N PHE A 51 -7.99 -9.55 -11.69
CA PHE A 51 -6.59 -9.25 -12.04
C PHE A 51 -6.27 -9.50 -13.51
N VAL A 52 -6.80 -10.57 -14.10
CA VAL A 52 -6.58 -10.92 -15.51
C VAL A 52 -7.30 -9.96 -16.46
N THR A 53 -8.42 -9.34 -16.03
CA THR A 53 -9.21 -8.48 -16.95
C THR A 53 -8.43 -7.29 -17.55
N PRO A 54 -7.69 -6.45 -16.79
CA PRO A 54 -6.88 -5.38 -17.39
C PRO A 54 -5.74 -5.91 -18.26
N LEU A 55 -5.17 -7.08 -17.91
CA LEU A 55 -4.08 -7.69 -18.68
C LEU A 55 -4.54 -8.09 -20.08
N ILE A 56 -5.73 -8.70 -20.21
CA ILE A 56 -6.31 -9.04 -21.52
C ILE A 56 -6.54 -7.76 -22.33
N ILE A 57 -7.14 -6.73 -21.72
CA ILE A 57 -7.41 -5.45 -22.39
C ILE A 57 -6.09 -4.82 -22.89
N TYR A 58 -5.07 -4.77 -22.04
CA TYR A 58 -3.76 -4.23 -22.40
C TYR A 58 -3.08 -5.04 -23.52
N PHE A 59 -3.12 -6.36 -23.44
CA PHE A 59 -2.56 -7.23 -24.48
C PHE A 59 -3.26 -7.03 -25.83
N THR A 60 -4.59 -6.92 -25.85
CA THR A 60 -5.34 -6.62 -27.08
C THR A 60 -4.98 -5.25 -27.66
N TYR A 61 -4.74 -4.25 -26.81
CA TYR A 61 -4.26 -2.94 -27.23
C TYR A 61 -2.85 -3.00 -27.83
N LEU A 62 -1.93 -3.78 -27.26
CA LEU A 62 -0.59 -3.98 -27.81
C LEU A 62 -0.60 -4.71 -29.15
N LEU A 63 -1.48 -5.72 -29.30
CA LEU A 63 -1.69 -6.41 -30.57
C LEU A 63 -2.19 -5.44 -31.65
N TRP A 64 -3.16 -4.58 -31.32
CA TRP A 64 -3.64 -3.54 -32.23
C TRP A 64 -2.52 -2.59 -32.70
N ASN A 65 -1.58 -2.29 -31.81
CA ASN A 65 -0.43 -1.43 -32.08
C ASN A 65 0.81 -2.18 -32.60
N ASN A 66 0.69 -3.44 -33.02
CA ASN A 66 1.80 -4.28 -33.51
C ASN A 66 3.02 -4.31 -32.58
N SER A 67 2.82 -4.28 -31.26
CA SER A 67 3.92 -4.32 -30.26
C SER A 67 3.66 -5.31 -29.11
N PRO A 68 3.34 -6.59 -29.41
CA PRO A 68 3.06 -7.60 -28.37
C PRO A 68 4.27 -7.89 -27.48
N GLU A 69 5.50 -7.64 -27.94
CA GLU A 69 6.72 -7.88 -27.17
C GLU A 69 6.78 -7.07 -25.87
N LYS A 70 6.21 -5.85 -25.86
CA LYS A 70 6.13 -5.00 -24.65
C LYS A 70 5.35 -5.64 -23.50
N PHE A 71 4.52 -6.65 -23.78
CA PHE A 71 3.82 -7.38 -22.74
C PHE A 71 4.79 -8.19 -21.87
N ASN A 72 5.89 -8.68 -22.45
CA ASN A 72 6.89 -9.45 -21.72
C ASN A 72 7.67 -8.58 -20.73
N ASP A 73 7.86 -7.30 -21.04
CA ASP A 73 8.51 -6.32 -20.16
C ASP A 73 7.84 -6.23 -18.78
N LEU A 74 6.52 -6.50 -18.70
CA LEU A 74 5.78 -6.54 -17.43
C LEU A 74 6.25 -7.65 -16.48
N PHE A 75 6.91 -8.69 -16.99
CA PHE A 75 7.36 -9.86 -16.21
C PHE A 75 8.88 -9.89 -16.01
N ASP A 76 9.61 -8.89 -16.51
CA ASP A 76 11.06 -8.78 -16.36
C ASP A 76 11.45 -8.19 -15.00
N PHE A 77 11.24 -8.97 -13.93
CA PHE A 77 11.58 -8.57 -12.56
C PHE A 77 13.10 -8.56 -12.26
N ILE A 78 13.92 -9.15 -13.13
CA ILE A 78 15.32 -9.52 -12.85
C ILE A 78 16.33 -8.39 -13.15
N SER A 79 16.01 -7.43 -14.02
CA SER A 79 17.02 -6.53 -14.59
C SER A 79 17.47 -5.37 -13.68
N ALA A 80 16.86 -5.17 -12.51
CA ALA A 80 16.88 -3.83 -11.92
C ALA A 80 17.23 -3.75 -10.41
N HIS A 81 17.70 -4.84 -9.79
CA HIS A 81 18.14 -4.78 -8.39
C HIS A 81 19.51 -4.09 -8.20
N LYS A 82 19.49 -2.76 -8.18
CA LYS A 82 20.42 -2.00 -7.34
C LYS A 82 19.61 -1.47 -6.17
N LEU A 83 19.87 -1.99 -4.97
CA LEU A 83 19.33 -1.45 -3.72
C LEU A 83 19.86 -0.03 -3.49
N PHE A 84 19.35 0.92 -4.25
CA PHE A 84 19.64 2.33 -4.04
C PHE A 84 18.66 2.89 -3.04
N ILE A 85 19.23 3.46 -1.99
CA ILE A 85 18.58 4.41 -1.10
C ILE A 85 18.27 5.65 -1.96
N TYR A 86 17.06 6.20 -1.81
CA TYR A 86 16.52 7.35 -2.54
C TYR A 86 17.59 8.35 -2.96
N ARG A 87 17.60 8.74 -4.24
CA ARG A 87 18.61 9.65 -4.80
C ARG A 87 18.48 11.08 -4.25
N GLU A 88 17.27 11.47 -3.83
CA GLU A 88 16.98 12.82 -3.33
C GLU A 88 16.80 12.81 -1.81
N ASN A 89 17.51 13.72 -1.14
CA ASN A 89 17.55 13.78 0.33
C ASN A 89 16.17 14.03 0.95
N TYR A 90 15.31 14.85 0.34
CA TYR A 90 14.04 15.25 0.96
C TYR A 90 13.00 14.12 1.00
N THR A 91 12.92 13.31 -0.07
CA THR A 91 12.01 12.19 -0.18
C THR A 91 12.30 11.14 0.89
N LEU A 92 13.59 10.92 1.15
CA LEU A 92 14.07 10.07 2.24
C LEU A 92 13.67 10.62 3.61
N TRP A 93 13.83 11.93 3.85
CA TRP A 93 13.43 12.58 5.10
C TRP A 93 11.92 12.44 5.36
N ILE A 94 11.08 12.73 4.36
CA ILE A 94 9.63 12.60 4.46
C ILE A 94 9.25 11.15 4.76
N PHE A 95 9.81 10.20 3.99
CA PHE A 95 9.56 8.78 4.20
C PHE A 95 9.98 8.33 5.60
N GLY A 96 11.17 8.75 6.07
CA GLY A 96 11.71 8.40 7.37
C GLY A 96 10.88 8.93 8.54
N VAL A 97 10.46 10.20 8.49
CA VAL A 97 9.59 10.79 9.52
C VAL A 97 8.23 10.09 9.54
N PHE A 98 7.67 9.82 8.37
CA PHE A 98 6.38 9.15 8.27
C PHE A 98 6.46 7.70 8.76
N LEU A 99 7.49 6.96 8.37
CA LEU A 99 7.77 5.62 8.86
C LEU A 99 7.96 5.60 10.38
N PHE A 100 8.68 6.56 10.95
CA PHE A 100 8.81 6.69 12.39
C PHE A 100 7.46 6.90 13.10
N LEU A 101 6.62 7.80 12.59
CA LEU A 101 5.29 8.06 13.16
C LEU A 101 4.36 6.86 13.08
N THR A 102 4.39 6.12 11.96
CA THR A 102 3.62 4.88 11.82
C THR A 102 4.07 3.82 12.82
N LEU A 103 5.38 3.59 12.97
CA LEU A 103 5.93 2.65 13.95
C LEU A 103 5.54 3.03 15.38
N LEU A 104 5.67 4.30 15.75
CA LEU A 104 5.23 4.80 17.06
C LEU A 104 3.74 4.52 17.29
N SER A 105 2.91 4.76 16.28
CA SER A 105 1.46 4.57 16.36
C SER A 105 1.07 3.09 16.47
N ILE A 106 1.80 2.20 15.79
CA ILE A 106 1.67 0.74 15.94
C ILE A 106 1.97 0.36 17.40
N LEU A 107 3.08 0.83 17.98
CA LEU A 107 3.45 0.52 19.37
C LEU A 107 2.38 0.99 20.37
N LEU A 108 1.80 2.18 20.16
CA LEU A 108 0.79 2.75 21.06
C LEU A 108 -0.58 2.07 20.97
N LYS A 109 -1.07 1.77 19.76
CA LYS A 109 -2.43 1.27 19.53
C LYS A 109 -2.52 -0.26 19.57
N SER A 110 -1.47 -0.98 19.14
CA SER A 110 -1.51 -2.44 18.99
C SER A 110 -1.88 -3.21 20.26
N PRO A 111 -1.41 -2.87 21.47
CA PRO A 111 -1.79 -3.60 22.69
C PRO A 111 -3.31 -3.59 22.92
N LYS A 112 -3.96 -2.45 22.68
CA LYS A 112 -5.42 -2.29 22.83
C LYS A 112 -6.20 -2.85 21.65
N ALA A 113 -5.65 -2.74 20.44
CA ALA A 113 -6.28 -3.23 19.22
C ALA A 113 -6.30 -4.76 19.15
N LEU A 114 -5.23 -5.41 19.61
CA LEU A 114 -5.07 -6.86 19.58
C LEU A 114 -5.75 -7.58 20.76
N SER A 115 -6.04 -6.85 21.85
CA SER A 115 -6.73 -7.39 23.02
C SER A 115 -8.23 -7.59 22.83
N ILE A 116 -8.83 -6.97 21.81
CA ILE A 116 -10.27 -7.07 21.52
C ILE A 116 -10.45 -8.08 20.38
N ASN A 117 -11.31 -9.09 20.54
CA ASN A 117 -11.51 -10.12 19.52
C ASN A 117 -12.63 -9.77 18.52
N ASP A 118 -12.59 -8.56 17.98
CA ASP A 118 -13.61 -8.05 17.05
C ASP A 118 -13.07 -7.89 15.62
N TYR A 119 -13.96 -7.52 14.70
CA TYR A 119 -13.62 -7.09 13.33
C TYR A 119 -12.50 -6.04 13.32
N PHE A 120 -12.40 -5.21 14.36
CA PHE A 120 -11.33 -4.22 14.50
C PHE A 120 -9.93 -4.85 14.53
N LYS A 121 -9.74 -5.95 15.26
CA LYS A 121 -8.45 -6.66 15.34
C LYS A 121 -8.03 -7.20 13.97
N LYS A 122 -8.98 -7.78 13.22
CA LYS A 122 -8.72 -8.27 11.87
C LYS A 122 -8.29 -7.13 10.94
N SER A 123 -9.00 -6.00 10.98
CA SER A 123 -8.66 -4.80 10.20
C SER A 123 -7.29 -4.27 10.56
N TRP A 124 -6.97 -4.22 11.87
CA TRP A 124 -5.69 -3.73 12.36
C TRP A 124 -4.52 -4.58 11.89
N ILE A 125 -4.65 -5.91 11.94
CA ILE A 125 -3.62 -6.84 11.44
C ILE A 125 -3.41 -6.66 9.94
N ILE A 126 -4.49 -6.57 9.15
CA ILE A 126 -4.40 -6.35 7.70
C ILE A 126 -3.75 -5.00 7.37
N LEU A 127 -4.07 -3.94 8.12
CA LEU A 127 -3.45 -2.63 7.95
C LEU A 127 -1.94 -2.67 8.22
N ILE A 128 -1.51 -3.35 9.28
CA ILE A 128 -0.07 -3.54 9.57
C ILE A 128 0.60 -4.31 8.44
N ILE A 129 0.01 -5.42 8.00
CA ILE A 129 0.55 -6.23 6.89
C ILE A 129 0.64 -5.40 5.60
N ASN A 130 -0.39 -4.62 5.29
CA ASN A 130 -0.39 -3.73 4.13
C ASN A 130 0.72 -2.67 4.23
N SER A 131 0.91 -2.08 5.41
CA SER A 131 2.00 -1.12 5.63
C SER A 131 3.38 -1.75 5.45
N LEU A 132 3.57 -2.99 5.91
CA LEU A 132 4.83 -3.72 5.77
C LEU A 132 5.11 -4.08 4.31
N ILE A 133 4.10 -4.56 3.59
CA ILE A 133 4.21 -4.85 2.16
C ILE A 133 4.49 -3.58 1.37
N ALA A 134 3.89 -2.44 1.72
CA ALA A 134 4.19 -1.17 1.07
C ALA A 134 5.64 -0.70 1.30
N VAL A 135 6.21 -0.93 2.50
CA VAL A 135 7.63 -0.65 2.74
C VAL A 135 8.51 -1.58 1.91
N VAL A 136 8.20 -2.88 1.86
CA VAL A 136 8.94 -3.85 1.04
C VAL A 136 8.87 -3.48 -0.45
N PHE A 137 7.68 -3.11 -0.94
CA PHE A 137 7.48 -2.61 -2.30
C PHE A 137 8.34 -1.38 -2.58
N ALA A 138 8.32 -0.37 -1.70
CA ALA A 138 9.14 0.84 -1.86
C ALA A 138 10.66 0.56 -1.83
N LEU A 139 11.10 -0.56 -1.25
CA LEU A 139 12.50 -0.99 -1.31
C LEU A 139 12.85 -1.69 -2.62
N LEU A 140 11.91 -2.45 -3.20
CA LEU A 140 12.11 -3.28 -4.40
C LEU A 140 11.93 -2.55 -5.73
N VAL A 141 11.14 -1.47 -5.77
CA VAL A 141 10.97 -0.65 -6.99
C VAL A 141 12.31 -0.02 -7.38
N ASN A 142 12.61 0.02 -8.67
CA ASN A 142 13.93 0.45 -9.14
C ASN A 142 13.99 1.95 -9.43
N GLU A 143 12.90 2.51 -9.97
CA GLU A 143 12.77 3.95 -10.20
C GLU A 143 12.30 4.65 -8.93
N LYS A 144 13.26 5.16 -8.14
CA LYS A 144 12.98 5.92 -6.91
C LYS A 144 12.65 7.38 -7.23
N ASN A 145 11.45 7.60 -7.79
CA ASN A 145 10.93 8.94 -8.11
C ASN A 145 10.07 9.53 -6.97
N GLY A 146 9.97 8.84 -5.83
CA GLY A 146 9.16 9.24 -4.67
C GLY A 146 7.70 8.79 -4.73
N SER A 147 7.20 8.44 -5.91
CA SER A 147 5.83 7.94 -6.11
C SER A 147 5.54 6.63 -5.36
N GLU A 148 6.55 5.80 -5.15
CA GLU A 148 6.49 4.55 -4.42
C GLU A 148 6.06 4.74 -2.94
N ILE A 149 6.33 5.92 -2.37
CA ILE A 149 5.95 6.26 -1.00
C ILE A 149 4.43 6.37 -0.87
N ILE A 150 3.72 6.71 -1.94
CA ILE A 150 2.25 6.86 -1.93
C ILE A 150 1.57 5.56 -1.46
N PHE A 151 2.11 4.41 -1.86
CA PHE A 151 1.60 3.10 -1.44
C PHE A 151 1.70 2.89 0.08
N PHE A 152 2.70 3.49 0.73
CA PHE A 152 2.87 3.43 2.19
C PHE A 152 2.08 4.52 2.93
N LEU A 153 1.92 5.71 2.33
CA LEU A 153 1.21 6.83 2.93
C LEU A 153 -0.22 6.46 3.32
N ILE A 154 -0.94 5.74 2.46
CA ILE A 154 -2.35 5.37 2.69
C ILE A 154 -2.51 4.52 3.97
N PRO A 155 -1.92 3.31 4.09
CA PRO A 155 -2.03 2.53 5.32
C PRO A 155 -1.39 3.23 6.51
N GLY A 156 -0.29 3.96 6.31
CA GLY A 156 0.39 4.68 7.38
C GLY A 156 -0.45 5.80 7.98
N CYS A 157 -1.17 6.60 7.18
CA CYS A 157 -2.07 7.65 7.66
C CYS A 157 -3.17 7.08 8.56
N ILE A 158 -3.76 5.95 8.17
CA ILE A 158 -4.81 5.27 8.95
C ILE A 158 -4.23 4.79 10.29
N ILE A 159 -3.02 4.23 10.29
CA ILE A 159 -2.33 3.78 11.50
C ILE A 159 -2.01 4.97 12.42
N ILE A 160 -1.49 6.07 11.87
CA ILE A 160 -1.15 7.28 12.63
C ILE A 160 -2.39 7.89 13.29
N ALA A 161 -3.48 8.03 12.52
CA ALA A 161 -4.74 8.58 13.04
C ALA A 161 -5.27 7.74 14.23
N ASN A 162 -5.21 6.41 14.10
CA ASN A 162 -5.61 5.49 15.17
C ASN A 162 -4.67 5.53 16.38
N GLY A 163 -3.36 5.73 16.16
CA GLY A 163 -2.38 5.94 17.23
C GLY A 163 -2.66 7.21 18.03
N PHE A 164 -2.95 8.31 17.33
CA PHE A 164 -3.27 9.60 17.95
C PHE A 164 -4.55 9.57 18.77
N GLU A 165 -5.51 8.72 18.41
CA GLU A 165 -6.73 8.51 19.20
C GLU A 165 -6.45 7.95 20.61
N VAL A 166 -5.33 7.24 20.80
CA VAL A 166 -4.94 6.71 22.12
C VAL A 166 -4.59 7.83 23.10
N VAL A 167 -4.18 9.00 22.60
CA VAL A 167 -3.75 10.14 23.39
C VAL A 167 -4.97 10.80 24.05
N LYS A 168 -5.12 10.59 25.37
CA LYS A 168 -6.27 11.09 26.15
C LYS A 168 -6.36 12.62 26.23
N LYS A 169 -5.21 13.31 26.24
CA LYS A 169 -5.16 14.78 26.41
C LYS A 169 -5.48 15.48 25.08
N ARG A 170 -6.62 16.16 25.02
CA ARG A 170 -7.08 16.92 23.83
C ARG A 170 -6.07 17.96 23.36
N ILE A 171 -5.40 18.66 24.29
CA ILE A 171 -4.36 19.67 23.97
C ILE A 171 -3.20 19.02 23.18
N LEU A 172 -2.68 17.88 23.64
CA LEU A 172 -1.58 17.19 22.96
C LEU A 172 -1.99 16.73 21.55
N LYS A 173 -3.21 16.22 21.40
CA LYS A 173 -3.75 15.82 20.10
C LYS A 173 -3.82 17.00 19.13
N ASN A 174 -4.30 18.16 19.58
CA ASN A 174 -4.36 19.37 18.76
C ASN A 174 -2.97 19.88 18.36
N ILE A 175 -2.00 19.86 19.28
CA ILE A 175 -0.61 20.27 19.00
C ILE A 175 0.00 19.35 17.93
N LEU A 176 -0.19 18.03 18.05
CA LEU A 176 0.32 17.05 17.08
C LEU A 176 -0.27 17.27 15.68
N PHE A 177 -1.58 17.50 15.57
CA PHE A 177 -2.20 17.83 14.28
C PHE A 177 -1.71 19.16 13.71
N GLY A 178 -1.58 20.18 14.54
CA GLY A 178 -1.03 21.47 14.14
C GLY A 178 0.40 21.33 13.60
N LEU A 179 1.22 20.51 14.24
CA LEU A 179 2.59 20.24 13.82
C LEU A 179 2.66 19.49 12.48
N LEU A 180 1.78 18.49 12.27
CA LEU A 180 1.67 17.82 10.97
C LEU A 180 1.24 18.78 9.86
N LEU A 181 0.26 19.64 10.11
CA LEU A 181 -0.20 20.65 9.14
C LEU A 181 0.89 21.66 8.82
N LEU A 182 1.58 22.19 9.84
CA LEU A 182 2.73 23.07 9.63
C LEU A 182 3.83 22.36 8.84
N GLY A 183 4.11 21.09 9.15
CA GLY A 183 5.04 20.25 8.40
C GLY A 183 4.68 20.20 6.92
N THR A 184 3.42 19.96 6.58
CA THR A 184 2.96 19.94 5.18
C THR A 184 3.14 21.29 4.48
N ILE A 185 2.86 22.40 5.17
CA ILE A 185 3.03 23.75 4.60
C ILE A 185 4.51 24.02 4.36
N VAL A 186 5.37 23.70 5.33
CA VAL A 186 6.82 23.89 5.19
C VAL A 186 7.37 23.07 4.02
N THR A 187 6.96 21.80 3.90
CA THR A 187 7.42 20.95 2.79
C THR A 187 6.92 21.42 1.42
N LEU A 188 5.77 22.09 1.34
CA LEU A 188 5.23 22.58 0.06
C LEU A 188 5.91 23.87 -0.42
N TYR A 189 6.39 24.72 0.49
CA TYR A 189 6.93 26.04 0.15
C TYR A 189 8.46 26.14 0.24
N PHE A 190 9.13 25.28 1.01
CA PHE A 190 10.57 25.39 1.29
C PHE A 190 11.41 24.20 0.81
N LEU A 191 10.79 23.15 0.28
CA LEU A 191 11.41 21.90 -0.17
C LEU A 191 10.90 21.54 -1.56
#